data_AF-A0A920RNG3-F1
#
_entry.id   AF-A0A920RNG3-F1
#
_cell.length_a   1.000
_cell.length_b   1.000
_cell.length_c   1.000
_cell.angle_alpha   90.00
_cell.angle_beta   90.00
_cell.angle_gamma   90.00
#
_symmetry.space_group_name_H-M   'P 1'
#
loop_
_entity.id
_entity.type
_entity.pdbx_description
1 polymer ?
#
loop_
_entity_poly.entity_id
_entity_poly.type
_entity_poly.pdbx_seq_one_letter_code
_entity_poly.pdbx_strand_id
1 'polypeptide(L)'
;MRAVRRILDSLHPHFEKGGKWERLYPLYEGVDSFLFSPGSVTGGKTHLRDSLDTKRMMSTVIVALLPCVAMALWNTGFQAKASLG
;
A
#
# COMPACT_ATOMS: atom_id res chain seq x y z
N MET A 1 17.60 -7.66 -6.18
CA MET A 1 16.49 -6.83 -6.71
C MET A 1 16.97 -5.53 -7.37
N ARG A 2 17.95 -5.56 -8.31
CA ARG A 2 18.42 -4.32 -8.99
C ARG A 2 17.58 -3.96 -10.21
N ALA A 3 16.97 -4.95 -10.87
CA ALA A 3 16.15 -4.74 -12.06
C ALA A 3 14.83 -4.03 -11.75
N VAL A 4 14.07 -4.52 -10.75
CA VAL A 4 12.78 -3.92 -10.35
C VAL A 4 12.96 -2.48 -9.85
N ARG A 5 14.01 -2.23 -9.06
CA ARG A 5 14.33 -0.87 -8.58
C ARG A 5 14.73 0.07 -9.71
N ARG A 6 15.52 -0.39 -10.69
CA ARG A 6 15.86 0.40 -11.90
C ARG A 6 14.65 0.72 -12.77
N ILE A 7 13.70 -0.22 -12.89
CA ILE A 7 12.47 -0.02 -13.67
C ILE A 7 11.59 1.02 -12.98
N LEU A 8 11.41 0.93 -11.66
CA LEU A 8 10.69 1.93 -10.89
C LEU A 8 11.40 3.29 -10.96
N ASP A 9 12.69 3.37 -10.65
CA ASP A 9 13.47 4.62 -10.74
C ASP A 9 13.42 5.25 -12.15
N SER A 10 13.31 4.45 -13.23
CA SER A 10 13.15 4.95 -14.60
C SER A 10 11.74 5.48 -14.92
N LEU A 11 10.72 5.00 -14.20
CA LEU A 11 9.32 5.41 -14.34
C LEU A 11 8.99 6.62 -13.46
N HIS A 12 9.71 6.80 -12.34
CA HIS A 12 9.57 7.91 -11.40
C HIS A 12 9.44 9.32 -12.06
N PRO A 13 10.27 9.71 -13.06
CA PRO A 13 10.22 11.04 -13.65
C PRO A 13 8.94 11.31 -14.46
N HIS A 14 8.19 10.26 -14.83
CA HIS A 14 6.96 10.40 -15.62
C HIS A 14 5.72 10.65 -14.76
N PHE A 15 5.85 10.40 -13.45
CA PHE A 15 4.79 10.58 -12.45
C PHE A 15 5.06 11.79 -11.51
N GLU A 16 6.30 12.29 -11.38
CA GLU A 16 6.61 13.50 -10.60
C GLU A 16 5.85 14.77 -11.11
N LYS A 17 5.73 15.80 -10.24
CA LYS A 17 5.06 17.07 -10.54
C LYS A 17 5.59 17.70 -11.84
N GLY A 18 4.78 17.73 -12.90
CA GLY A 18 5.18 18.16 -14.25
C GLY A 18 5.22 17.06 -15.32
N GLY A 19 5.04 15.79 -14.95
CA GLY A 19 4.96 14.65 -15.89
C GLY A 19 3.55 14.44 -16.47
N LYS A 20 3.47 13.84 -17.67
CA LYS A 20 2.18 13.57 -18.38
C LYS A 20 1.16 12.78 -17.55
N TRP A 21 1.61 12.05 -16.52
CA TRP A 21 0.80 11.16 -15.69
C TRP A 21 0.78 11.56 -14.20
N GLU A 22 0.98 12.84 -13.88
CA GLU A 22 0.98 13.38 -12.51
C GLU A 22 -0.26 12.96 -11.68
N ARG A 23 -1.42 12.76 -12.32
CA ARG A 23 -2.63 12.28 -11.65
C ARG A 23 -2.54 10.84 -11.11
N LEU A 24 -1.68 10.00 -11.67
CA LEU A 24 -1.47 8.61 -11.25
C LEU A 24 -0.26 8.45 -10.31
N TYR A 25 0.43 9.54 -9.97
CA TYR A 25 1.48 9.57 -8.96
C TYR A 25 1.10 8.87 -7.64
N PRO A 26 -0.08 9.07 -7.03
CA PRO A 26 -0.43 8.38 -5.78
C PRO A 26 -0.53 6.86 -5.92
N LEU A 27 -0.88 6.35 -7.11
CA LEU A 27 -0.93 4.93 -7.38
C LEU A 27 0.49 4.34 -7.51
N TYR A 28 1.37 5.06 -8.21
CA TYR A 28 2.77 4.70 -8.37
C TYR A 28 3.51 4.72 -7.03
N GLU A 29 3.32 5.77 -6.22
CA GLU A 29 3.90 5.89 -4.88
C GLU A 29 3.37 4.81 -3.92
N GLY A 30 2.09 4.44 -4.05
CA GLY A 30 1.49 3.35 -3.28
C GLY A 30 2.09 1.99 -3.60
N VAL A 31 2.36 1.71 -4.87
CA VAL A 31 3.00 0.46 -5.32
C VAL A 31 4.48 0.41 -4.92
N ASP A 32 5.23 1.52 -5.08
CA ASP A 32 6.64 1.58 -4.64
C ASP A 32 6.75 1.43 -3.12
N SER A 33 5.89 2.10 -2.34
CA SER A 33 5.85 1.98 -0.87
C SER A 33 5.42 0.59 -0.39
N PHE A 34 4.63 -0.16 -1.17
CA PHE A 34 4.25 -1.54 -0.84
C PHE A 34 5.40 -2.53 -1.09
N LEU A 35 6.11 -2.36 -2.21
CA LEU A 35 7.17 -3.28 -2.64
C LEU A 35 8.54 -2.97 -2.00
N PHE A 36 8.78 -1.73 -1.58
CA PHE A 36 10.06 -1.29 -1.07
C PHE A 36 9.95 -0.44 0.19
N SER A 37 10.93 -0.61 1.09
CA SER A 37 11.05 0.22 2.29
C SER A 37 11.39 1.67 1.92
N PRO A 38 10.82 2.68 2.61
CA PRO A 38 11.25 4.06 2.46
C PRO A 38 12.75 4.17 2.79
N GLY A 39 13.48 4.96 1.99
CA GLY A 39 14.92 5.20 2.18
C GLY A 39 15.23 6.25 3.25
N SER A 40 14.21 6.92 3.78
CA SER A 40 14.36 7.92 4.85
C SER A 40 14.53 7.23 6.19
N VAL A 41 15.72 7.33 6.76
CA VAL A 41 16.02 6.87 8.12
C VAL A 41 16.08 8.05 9.08
N THR A 42 15.48 7.89 10.26
CA THR A 42 15.44 8.93 11.29
C THR A 42 16.82 9.11 11.94
N GLY A 43 17.56 10.13 11.52
CA GLY A 43 18.83 10.55 12.13
C GLY A 43 18.62 11.46 13.36
N GLY A 44 19.49 11.34 14.38
CA GLY A 44 19.47 12.21 15.58
C GLY A 44 19.35 11.49 16.93
N LYS A 45 19.24 12.26 18.02
CA LYS A 45 18.94 11.79 19.38
C LYS A 45 17.44 11.83 19.63
N THR A 46 16.81 10.67 19.72
CA THR A 46 15.38 10.50 20.01
C THR A 46 15.20 9.80 21.34
N HIS A 47 14.21 10.22 22.14
CA HIS A 47 13.91 9.67 23.47
C HIS A 47 13.49 8.18 23.41
N LEU A 48 12.73 7.80 22.38
CA LEU A 48 12.40 6.43 22.03
C LEU A 48 12.47 6.28 20.51
N ARG A 49 13.12 5.24 20.01
CA ARG A 49 13.09 4.84 18.60
C ARG A 49 12.12 3.67 18.46
N ASP A 50 10.98 3.90 17.83
CA ASP A 50 10.12 2.82 17.38
C ASP A 50 10.58 2.33 16.00
N SER A 51 10.55 1.01 15.81
CA SER A 51 10.84 0.35 14.53
C SER A 51 9.59 0.15 13.67
N LEU A 52 8.41 0.43 14.23
CA LEU A 52 7.14 0.37 13.53
C LEU A 52 7.01 1.57 12.59
N ASP A 53 7.04 1.27 11.29
CA ASP A 53 6.64 2.22 10.25
C ASP A 53 5.12 2.19 10.12
N THR A 54 4.46 3.31 10.45
CA THR A 54 2.99 3.43 10.44
C THR A 54 2.41 3.10 9.06
N LYS A 55 3.07 3.48 7.97
CA LYS A 55 2.59 3.22 6.60
C LYS A 55 2.62 1.71 6.31
N ARG A 56 3.70 1.02 6.71
CA ARG A 56 3.83 -0.44 6.54
C ARG A 56 2.86 -1.23 7.41
N MET A 57 2.65 -0.80 8.66
CA MET A 57 1.65 -1.39 9.54
C MET A 57 0.25 -1.31 8.90
N MET A 58 -0.11 -0.15 8.35
CA MET A 58 -1.40 0.02 7.66
C MET A 58 -1.55 -0.90 6.45
N SER A 59 -0.50 -1.12 5.66
CA SER A 59 -0.53 -2.10 4.56
C SER A 59 -0.76 -3.54 5.04
N THR A 60 -0.13 -3.94 6.16
CA THR A 60 -0.34 -5.29 6.71
C THR A 60 -1.77 -5.50 7.21
N VAL A 61 -2.39 -4.46 7.78
CA VAL A 61 -3.80 -4.50 8.22
C VAL A 61 -4.74 -4.71 7.03
N ILE A 62 -4.51 -4.03 5.91
CA ILE A 62 -5.32 -4.21 4.70
C ILE A 62 -5.26 -5.65 4.21
N VAL A 63 -4.07 -6.24 4.14
CA VAL A 63 -3.88 -7.64 3.70
C VAL A 63 -4.58 -8.61 4.65
N ALA A 64 -4.52 -8.37 5.96
CA ALA A 64 -5.20 -9.18 6.97
C ALA A 64 -6.74 -9.10 6.89
N LEU A 65 -7.30 -7.97 6.43
CA LEU A 65 -8.74 -7.77 6.30
C LEU A 65 -9.34 -8.39 5.02
N LEU A 66 -8.55 -8.65 3.97
CA LEU A 66 -9.02 -9.25 2.71
C LEU A 66 -9.85 -10.53 2.90
N PRO A 67 -9.39 -11.56 3.65
CA PRO A 67 -10.19 -12.78 3.86
C PRO A 67 -11.47 -12.52 4.66
N CYS A 68 -11.43 -11.59 5.63
CA CYS A 68 -12.60 -11.21 6.42
C CYS A 68 -13.67 -10.54 5.56
N VAL A 69 -13.26 -9.63 4.66
CA VAL A 69 -14.17 -8.97 3.71
C VAL A 69 -14.77 -9.97 2.74
N ALA A 70 -13.97 -10.91 2.22
CA ALA A 70 -14.47 -11.96 1.32
C ALA A 70 -15.53 -12.85 2.01
N MET A 71 -15.27 -13.26 3.25
CA MET A 71 -16.23 -14.03 4.04
C MET A 71 -17.50 -13.24 4.35
N ALA A 72 -17.37 -11.95 4.70
CA ALA A 72 -18.52 -11.08 4.96
C ALA A 72 -19.43 -10.95 3.72
N LEU A 73 -18.85 -10.71 2.54
CA LEU A 73 -19.60 -10.63 1.29
C LEU A 73 -20.36 -11.94 0.97
N TRP A 74 -19.71 -13.09 1.15
CA TRP A 74 -20.35 -14.39 0.96
C TRP A 74 -21.50 -14.61 1.95
N ASN A 75 -21.24 -14.35 3.23
CA ASN A 75 -22.20 -14.59 4.30
C ASN A 75 -23.42 -13.66 4.19
N THR A 76 -23.22 -12.37 3.90
CA THR A 76 -24.32 -11.41 3.67
C THR A 76 -25.13 -11.79 2.43
N GLY A 77 -24.47 -12.21 1.34
CA GLY A 77 -25.18 -12.68 0.15
C GLY A 77 -26.02 -13.94 0.39
N PHE A 78 -25.50 -14.88 1.18
CA PHE A 78 -26.23 -16.09 1.59
C PHE A 78 -27.45 -15.74 2.45
N GLN A 79 -27.29 -14.88 3.46
CA GLN A 79 -28.41 -14.44 4.31
C GLN A 79 -29.47 -13.68 3.51
N ALA A 80 -29.08 -12.81 2.57
CA ALA A 80 -30.02 -12.07 1.73
C ALA A 80 -30.87 -13.01 0.85
N LYS A 81 -30.27 -14.06 0.28
CA LYS A 81 -31.02 -15.07 -0.49
C LYS A 81 -31.96 -15.88 0.41
N ALA A 82 -31.52 -16.27 1.60
CA ALA A 82 -32.34 -17.03 2.54
C ALA A 82 -33.56 -16.25 3.06
N SER A 83 -33.48 -14.91 3.14
CA SER A 83 -34.60 -14.07 3.57
C SER A 83 -35.64 -13.76 2.49
N LEU A 84 -35.31 -13.98 1.21
CA LEU A 84 -36.18 -13.71 0.06
C LEU A 84 -37.04 -14.91 -0.36
N GLY A 85 -36.82 -16.08 0.26
CA GLY A 85 -37.56 -17.33 0.02
C GLY A 85 -38.44 -17.72 1.19
#